data_AF-A0A1M3LM79-F1
#
_entry.id   AF-A0A1M3LM79-F1
#
_cell.length_a   1.000
_cell.length_b   1.000
_cell.length_c   1.000
_cell.angle_alpha   90.00
_cell.angle_beta   90.00
_cell.angle_gamma   90.00
#
_symmetry.space_group_name_H-M   'P 1'
#
loop_
_entity.id
_entity.type
_entity.pdbx_description
1 polymer ?
#
loop_
_entity_poly.entity_id
_entity_poly.type
_entity_poly.pdbx_seq_one_letter_code
_entity_poly.pdbx_strand_id
1 'polypeptide(L)'
;MRNAWTFIAGLMFAGFVMLWSAPAAVLMMVLAASGGHVNLFHAFSGESLFGAREVDGRLEARMVNVTFRPMMLVLPGDPRPRRLLLRLEVMDSDVFDGSNQGLGRVRLDAWPLDQSVDLMHPPLYTLVVPGRQALLDDSGMMNVANGNRHSAYSLSSGQWLFDYDGTFASFAIEGEQRRYLAAAAADDEMPPGSVAVVSYAGPQGLITRLLVTSPDTTRARLLRTSVSLIRPTVRVDPAGGRWVDLAMPAGTIRVPMLGDTLDIRRAEVPVGLALAEFKSWK
;
A
#
# COMPACT_ATOMS: atom_id res chain seq x y z
N MET A 1 62.04 -29.26 55.41
CA MET A 1 60.93 -28.28 55.56
C MET A 1 60.96 -27.14 54.53
N ARG A 2 61.73 -27.20 53.43
CA ARG A 2 61.89 -26.09 52.46
C ARG A 2 60.81 -26.02 51.35
N ASN A 3 60.05 -27.10 51.15
CA ASN A 3 59.07 -27.23 50.05
C ASN A 3 57.61 -26.90 50.44
N ALA A 4 57.31 -26.76 51.74
CA ALA A 4 55.96 -26.37 52.19
C ALA A 4 55.68 -24.88 51.94
N TRP A 5 56.72 -24.05 52.01
CA TRP A 5 56.62 -22.60 51.85
C TRP A 5 56.29 -22.18 50.42
N THR A 6 56.83 -22.86 49.41
CA THR A 6 56.53 -22.58 47.99
C THR A 6 55.09 -22.94 47.63
N PHE A 7 54.54 -24.00 48.23
CA PHE A 7 53.14 -24.37 48.06
C PHE A 7 52.18 -23.36 48.69
N ILE A 8 52.48 -22.89 49.91
CA ILE A 8 51.68 -21.86 50.59
C ILE A 8 51.75 -20.53 49.85
N ALA A 9 52.93 -20.13 49.34
CA ALA A 9 53.10 -18.95 48.52
C ALA A 9 52.31 -19.03 47.20
N GLY A 10 52.28 -20.20 46.56
CA GLY A 10 51.47 -20.44 45.36
C GLY A 10 49.97 -20.33 45.61
N LEU A 11 49.48 -20.87 46.73
CA LEU A 11 48.08 -20.74 47.16
C LEU A 11 47.69 -19.29 47.46
N MET A 12 48.57 -18.54 48.12
CA MET A 12 48.35 -17.12 48.39
C MET A 12 48.33 -16.29 47.10
N PHE A 13 49.21 -16.59 46.13
CA PHE A 13 49.22 -15.92 44.84
C PHE A 13 47.97 -16.25 44.02
N ALA A 14 47.54 -17.52 43.97
CA ALA A 14 46.31 -17.91 43.30
C ALA A 14 45.08 -17.24 43.93
N GLY A 15 45.02 -17.19 45.28
CA GLY A 15 43.98 -16.48 46.01
C GLY A 15 43.98 -14.97 45.73
N PHE A 16 45.16 -14.34 45.66
CA PHE A 16 45.30 -12.93 45.34
C PHE A 16 44.87 -12.61 43.89
N VAL A 17 45.26 -13.43 42.92
CA VAL A 17 44.85 -13.29 41.51
C VAL A 17 43.35 -13.49 41.36
N MET A 18 42.75 -14.47 42.04
CA MET A 18 41.29 -14.65 42.04
C MET A 18 40.57 -13.47 42.70
N LEU A 19 41.10 -12.92 43.81
CA LEU A 19 40.49 -11.79 44.50
C LEU A 19 40.51 -10.49 43.65
N TRP A 20 41.52 -10.32 42.79
CA TRP A 20 41.63 -9.17 41.89
C TRP A 20 40.94 -9.36 40.54
N SER A 21 40.83 -10.59 40.04
CA SER A 21 40.16 -10.87 38.75
C SER A 21 38.66 -11.10 38.89
N ALA A 22 38.18 -11.60 40.02
CA ALA A 22 36.76 -11.82 40.27
C ALA A 22 35.92 -10.52 40.21
N PRO A 23 36.36 -9.36 40.74
CA PRO A 23 35.61 -8.11 40.60
C PRO A 23 35.49 -7.66 39.14
N ALA A 24 36.52 -7.85 38.32
CA ALA A 24 36.48 -7.53 36.89
C ALA A 24 35.54 -8.48 36.12
N ALA A 25 35.57 -9.77 36.46
CA ALA A 25 34.66 -10.76 35.87
C ALA A 25 33.20 -10.52 36.29
N VAL A 26 32.96 -10.14 37.54
CA VAL A 26 31.63 -9.77 38.05
C VAL A 26 31.17 -8.45 37.42
N LEU A 27 32.04 -7.45 37.27
CA LEU A 27 31.71 -6.20 36.59
C LEU A 27 31.34 -6.46 35.11
N MET A 28 32.07 -7.34 34.43
CA MET A 28 31.75 -7.77 33.05
C MET A 28 30.44 -8.56 32.99
N MET A 29 30.17 -9.44 33.97
CA MET A 29 28.89 -10.15 34.07
C MET A 29 27.73 -9.19 34.37
N VAL A 30 27.93 -8.20 35.23
CA VAL A 30 26.94 -7.18 35.56
C VAL A 30 26.71 -6.29 34.35
N LEU A 31 27.75 -5.83 33.64
CA LEU A 31 27.61 -5.09 32.37
C LEU A 31 26.91 -5.91 31.28
N ALA A 32 27.20 -7.22 31.19
CA ALA A 32 26.51 -8.13 30.28
C ALA A 32 25.05 -8.37 30.70
N ALA A 33 24.76 -8.41 32.00
CA ALA A 33 23.42 -8.61 32.56
C ALA A 33 22.59 -7.31 32.66
N SER A 34 23.22 -6.13 32.65
CA SER A 34 22.57 -4.83 32.91
C SER A 34 22.70 -3.81 31.78
N GLY A 35 23.38 -4.13 30.67
CA GLY A 35 23.84 -3.10 29.74
C GLY A 35 23.76 -3.42 28.25
N GLY A 36 23.09 -4.51 27.86
CA GLY A 36 22.70 -4.75 26.47
C GLY A 36 21.54 -3.87 25.98
N HIS A 37 21.13 -2.85 26.74
CA HIS A 37 20.38 -1.71 26.21
C HIS A 37 21.35 -0.67 25.63
N VAL A 38 22.28 -1.13 24.79
CA VAL A 38 22.67 -0.27 23.68
C VAL A 38 21.38 -0.09 22.93
N ASN A 39 20.92 1.15 22.76
CA ASN A 39 19.92 1.50 21.76
C ASN A 39 20.50 1.09 20.40
N LEU A 40 20.46 -0.21 20.13
CA LEU A 40 20.41 -0.76 18.80
C LEU A 40 19.21 -0.05 18.22
N PHE A 41 19.48 0.98 17.42
CA PHE A 41 18.56 1.45 16.40
C PHE A 41 17.69 0.26 16.04
N HIS A 42 16.40 0.30 16.37
CA HIS A 42 15.47 -0.68 15.81
C HIS A 42 15.75 -0.63 14.33
N ALA A 43 16.43 -1.65 13.83
CA ALA A 43 17.04 -1.64 12.54
C ALA A 43 15.88 -1.80 11.57
N PHE A 44 15.25 -0.68 11.26
CA PHE A 44 14.46 -0.50 10.07
C PHE A 44 15.47 -0.43 8.90
N SER A 45 16.23 -1.52 8.72
CA SER A 45 17.02 -1.74 7.53
C SER A 45 16.04 -2.09 6.43
N GLY A 46 16.04 -1.30 5.36
CA GLY A 46 15.38 -1.70 4.12
C GLY A 46 16.14 -2.88 3.55
N GLU A 47 15.76 -4.09 3.96
CA GLU A 47 16.39 -5.31 3.49
C GLU A 47 15.62 -5.85 2.28
N SER A 48 16.36 -6.04 1.19
CA SER A 48 15.92 -6.83 0.05
C SER A 48 16.47 -8.24 0.21
N LEU A 49 15.59 -9.22 0.38
CA LEU A 49 15.95 -10.63 0.45
C LEU A 49 15.62 -11.29 -0.89
N PHE A 50 16.58 -11.96 -1.49
CA PHE A 50 16.37 -12.83 -2.65
C PHE A 50 16.79 -14.26 -2.29
N GLY A 51 15.93 -15.22 -2.59
CA GLY A 51 16.22 -16.64 -2.44
C GLY A 51 15.74 -17.41 -3.65
N ALA A 52 16.57 -18.32 -4.16
CA ALA A 52 16.22 -19.23 -5.24
C ALA A 52 16.40 -20.68 -4.77
N ARG A 53 15.50 -21.56 -5.21
CA ARG A 53 15.58 -23.01 -4.96
C ARG A 53 15.14 -23.76 -6.20
N GLU A 54 15.71 -24.94 -6.39
CA GLU A 54 15.24 -25.88 -7.43
C GLU A 54 14.21 -26.83 -6.81
N VAL A 55 13.03 -26.92 -7.44
CA VAL A 55 11.92 -27.80 -7.05
C VAL A 55 11.43 -28.51 -8.32
N ASP A 56 11.48 -29.84 -8.33
CA ASP A 56 11.02 -30.67 -9.46
C ASP A 56 11.61 -30.28 -10.82
N GLY A 57 12.89 -29.90 -10.84
CA GLY A 57 13.61 -29.47 -12.05
C GLY A 57 13.21 -28.07 -12.57
N ARG A 58 12.43 -27.31 -11.78
CA ARG A 58 12.11 -25.90 -12.02
C ARG A 58 12.79 -25.03 -10.98
N LEU A 59 13.27 -23.87 -11.40
CA LEU A 59 13.94 -22.91 -10.53
C LEU A 59 12.91 -21.91 -10.02
N GLU A 60 12.54 -22.02 -8.75
CA GLU A 60 11.65 -21.09 -8.05
C GLU A 60 12.49 -20.00 -7.38
N ALA A 61 12.10 -18.73 -7.51
CA ALA A 61 12.69 -17.66 -6.72
C ALA A 61 11.67 -16.76 -6.06
N ARG A 62 12.04 -16.34 -4.85
CA ARG A 62 11.31 -15.41 -4.03
C ARG A 62 12.15 -14.17 -3.78
N MET A 63 11.54 -13.01 -3.97
CA MET A 63 12.10 -11.72 -3.62
C MET A 63 11.20 -11.04 -2.59
N VAL A 64 11.78 -10.46 -1.55
CA VAL A 64 11.09 -9.64 -0.57
C VAL A 64 11.82 -8.32 -0.48
N ASN A 65 11.15 -7.22 -0.82
CA ASN A 65 11.70 -5.88 -0.72
C ASN A 65 11.00 -5.13 0.40
N VAL A 66 11.77 -4.65 1.38
CA VAL A 66 11.24 -3.82 2.46
C VAL A 66 11.79 -2.40 2.31
N THR A 67 10.89 -1.42 2.26
CA THR A 67 11.21 0.00 2.15
C THR A 67 10.57 0.76 3.30
N PHE A 68 11.34 1.63 3.96
CA PHE A 68 10.84 2.55 4.96
C PHE A 68 10.77 3.95 4.38
N ARG A 69 9.63 4.63 4.54
CA ARG A 69 9.41 5.98 4.03
C ARG A 69 8.71 6.85 5.07
N PRO A 70 9.36 7.89 5.62
CA PRO A 70 8.66 8.91 6.39
C PRO A 70 7.84 9.80 5.45
N MET A 71 6.60 10.11 5.80
CA MET A 71 5.69 10.95 5.02
C MET A 71 4.89 11.90 5.91
N MET A 72 4.64 13.10 5.41
CA MET A 72 3.68 14.05 5.98
C MET A 72 2.36 13.91 5.24
N LEU A 73 1.29 13.52 5.93
CA LEU A 73 -0.04 13.41 5.32
C LEU A 73 -1.00 14.43 5.90
N VAL A 74 -1.73 15.11 5.02
CA VAL A 74 -2.83 15.99 5.43
C VAL A 74 -4.07 15.12 5.61
N LEU A 75 -4.47 14.91 6.87
CA LEU A 75 -5.75 14.29 7.18
C LEU A 75 -6.82 15.38 7.24
N PRO A 76 -7.93 15.29 6.49
CA PRO A 76 -8.98 16.28 6.59
C PRO A 76 -9.64 16.25 7.98
N GLY A 77 -9.80 17.43 8.57
CA GLY A 77 -10.27 17.58 9.95
C GLY A 77 -9.15 17.64 11.00
N ASP A 78 -7.94 17.20 10.66
CA ASP A 78 -6.77 17.43 11.52
C ASP A 78 -6.21 18.84 11.27
N PRO A 79 -5.95 19.63 12.33
CA PRO A 79 -5.43 20.99 12.19
C PRO A 79 -3.96 21.03 11.71
N ARG A 80 -3.27 19.88 11.72
CA ARG A 80 -1.87 19.75 11.32
C ARG A 80 -1.65 18.47 10.52
N PRO A 81 -0.78 18.49 9.50
CA PRO A 81 -0.38 17.27 8.81
C PRO A 81 0.26 16.28 9.78
N ARG A 82 -0.13 15.01 9.70
CA ARG A 82 0.39 13.93 10.55
C ARG A 82 1.68 13.37 9.96
N ARG A 83 2.66 13.12 10.82
CA ARG A 83 3.90 12.43 10.48
C ARG A 83 3.69 10.93 10.58
N LEU A 84 3.87 10.22 9.48
CA LEU A 84 3.80 8.77 9.46
C LEU A 84 5.14 8.17 9.02
N LEU A 85 5.52 7.06 9.64
CA LEU A 85 6.51 6.16 9.09
C LEU A 85 5.79 5.00 8.41
N LEU A 86 6.04 4.83 7.11
CA LEU A 86 5.47 3.75 6.32
C LEU A 86 6.53 2.67 6.10
N ARG A 87 6.21 1.42 6.42
CA ARG A 87 6.98 0.24 5.99
C ARG A 87 6.20 -0.45 4.89
N LEU A 88 6.74 -0.42 3.68
CA LEU A 88 6.22 -1.14 2.54
C LEU A 88 7.05 -2.40 2.34
N GLU A 89 6.41 -3.56 2.45
CA GLU A 89 6.98 -4.87 2.14
C GLU A 89 6.31 -5.42 0.88
N VAL A 90 7.08 -5.68 -0.16
CA VAL A 90 6.62 -6.30 -1.40
C VAL A 90 7.29 -7.65 -1.54
N MET A 91 6.48 -8.70 -1.50
CA MET A 91 6.91 -10.08 -1.70
C MET A 91 6.47 -10.56 -3.08
N ASP A 92 7.43 -10.93 -3.90
CA ASP A 92 7.23 -11.64 -5.16
C ASP A 92 7.65 -13.10 -4.96
N SER A 93 6.69 -14.03 -5.01
CA SER A 93 6.95 -15.46 -4.78
C SER A 93 7.43 -16.20 -6.01
N ASP A 94 7.34 -15.59 -7.20
CA ASP A 94 7.71 -16.23 -8.45
C ASP A 94 8.37 -15.24 -9.42
N VAL A 95 9.63 -14.94 -9.15
CA VAL A 95 10.42 -13.97 -9.91
C VAL A 95 10.69 -14.45 -11.34
N PHE A 96 10.71 -15.77 -11.57
CA PHE A 96 11.05 -16.35 -12.86
C PHE A 96 9.82 -16.70 -13.71
N ASP A 97 8.65 -16.85 -13.11
CA ASP A 97 7.41 -16.90 -13.86
C ASP A 97 7.07 -15.50 -14.41
N GLY A 98 7.42 -15.31 -15.69
CA GLY A 98 7.03 -14.15 -16.49
C GLY A 98 5.52 -14.05 -16.72
N SER A 99 4.73 -15.00 -16.21
CA SER A 99 3.29 -14.80 -16.07
C SER A 99 3.04 -13.68 -15.06
N ASN A 100 2.37 -12.62 -15.50
CA ASN A 100 1.88 -11.54 -14.63
C ASN A 100 0.78 -12.02 -13.64
N GLN A 101 0.62 -13.34 -13.45
CA GLN A 101 -0.43 -14.01 -12.68
C GLN A 101 0.06 -14.61 -11.34
N GLY A 102 1.34 -14.40 -10.99
CA GLY A 102 1.94 -14.91 -9.76
C GLY A 102 1.34 -14.35 -8.45
N LEU A 103 1.40 -15.16 -7.38
CA LEU A 103 0.89 -14.90 -6.02
C LEU A 103 1.77 -13.91 -5.23
N GLY A 104 1.89 -12.68 -5.71
CA GLY A 104 2.57 -11.61 -4.97
C GLY A 104 1.78 -11.11 -3.75
N ARG A 105 2.48 -10.62 -2.73
CA ARG A 105 1.88 -9.98 -1.55
C ARG A 105 2.52 -8.64 -1.25
N VAL A 106 1.70 -7.61 -1.12
CA VAL A 106 2.10 -6.30 -0.62
C VAL A 106 1.58 -6.13 0.80
N ARG A 107 2.46 -5.72 1.71
CA ARG A 107 2.11 -5.34 3.08
C ARG A 107 2.57 -3.90 3.32
N LEU A 108 1.67 -3.07 3.84
CA LEU A 108 1.97 -1.71 4.28
C LEU A 108 1.63 -1.58 5.76
N ASP A 109 2.62 -1.24 6.57
CA ASP A 109 2.44 -0.88 7.97
C ASP A 109 2.68 0.61 8.15
N ALA A 110 1.81 1.29 8.90
CA ALA A 110 1.91 2.73 9.16
C ALA A 110 2.00 3.02 10.66
N TRP A 111 3.06 3.68 11.10
CA TRP A 111 3.22 4.17 12.48
C TRP A 111 3.11 5.69 12.53
N PRO A 112 2.61 6.26 13.65
CA PRO A 112 2.85 7.67 13.90
C PRO A 112 4.35 7.90 14.11
N LEU A 113 4.85 9.07 13.73
CA LEU A 113 6.23 9.48 13.93
C LEU A 113 6.27 10.80 14.70
N ASP A 114 5.43 10.91 15.71
CA ASP A 114 5.35 12.09 16.58
C ASP A 114 6.35 11.98 17.74
N GLN A 115 6.58 10.75 18.24
CA GLN A 115 7.54 10.43 19.29
C GLN A 115 8.34 9.16 18.96
N SER A 116 9.55 9.03 19.52
CA SER A 116 10.39 7.84 19.32
C SER A 116 9.77 6.55 19.88
N VAL A 117 8.91 6.66 20.89
CA VAL A 117 8.21 5.52 21.51
C VAL A 117 7.10 4.98 20.59
N ASP A 118 6.64 5.74 19.60
CA ASP A 118 5.55 5.33 18.69
C ASP A 118 5.90 4.06 17.90
N LEU A 119 7.19 3.84 17.64
CA LEU A 119 7.71 2.67 16.92
C LEU A 119 7.71 1.39 17.77
N MET A 120 7.54 1.52 19.10
CA MET A 120 7.37 0.40 20.02
C MET A 120 5.92 -0.08 20.10
N HIS A 121 4.98 0.73 19.59
CA HIS A 121 3.56 0.41 19.57
C HIS A 121 3.18 -0.31 18.26
N PRO A 122 2.07 -1.07 18.26
CA PRO A 122 1.51 -1.59 17.03
C PRO A 122 1.26 -0.47 16.00
N PRO A 123 1.38 -0.74 14.69
CA PRO A 123 1.07 0.23 13.66
C PRO A 123 -0.39 0.70 13.77
N LEU A 124 -0.66 1.94 13.36
CA LEU A 124 -2.00 2.53 13.28
C LEU A 124 -2.92 1.66 12.42
N TYR A 125 -2.39 1.17 11.30
CA TYR A 125 -3.03 0.18 10.47
C TYR A 125 -1.98 -0.67 9.75
N THR A 126 -2.40 -1.89 9.42
CA THR A 126 -1.68 -2.81 8.56
C THR A 126 -2.58 -3.16 7.40
N LEU A 127 -2.11 -2.93 6.17
CA LEU A 127 -2.77 -3.33 4.95
C LEU A 127 -2.01 -4.51 4.34
N VAL A 128 -2.71 -5.59 4.01
CA VAL A 128 -2.13 -6.75 3.31
C VAL A 128 -2.99 -7.06 2.10
N VAL A 129 -2.42 -6.96 0.91
CA VAL A 129 -3.15 -7.07 -0.36
C VAL A 129 -2.35 -7.88 -1.37
N PRO A 130 -3.01 -8.58 -2.31
CA PRO A 130 -2.33 -9.25 -3.40
C PRO A 130 -1.70 -8.21 -4.34
N GLY A 131 -0.47 -8.47 -4.76
CA GLY A 131 0.25 -7.59 -5.69
C GLY A 131 1.73 -7.89 -5.75
N ARG A 132 2.35 -7.63 -6.91
CA ARG A 132 3.79 -7.88 -7.14
C ARG A 132 4.62 -6.59 -7.05
N GLN A 133 3.96 -5.45 -7.16
CA GLN A 133 4.61 -4.14 -7.09
C GLN A 133 3.69 -3.17 -6.35
N ALA A 134 4.31 -2.25 -5.61
CA ALA A 134 3.61 -1.16 -4.96
C ALA A 134 4.43 0.12 -4.99
N LEU A 135 3.76 1.24 -5.16
CA LEU A 135 4.36 2.57 -5.19
C LEU A 135 3.59 3.51 -4.26
N LEU A 136 4.33 4.23 -3.41
CA LEU A 136 3.80 5.27 -2.55
C LEU A 136 3.84 6.59 -3.32
N ASP A 137 2.67 7.20 -3.52
CA ASP A 137 2.52 8.52 -4.15
C ASP A 137 2.53 9.62 -3.08
N ASP A 138 3.18 10.74 -3.42
CA ASP A 138 3.21 11.95 -2.60
C ASP A 138 1.81 12.57 -2.44
N SER A 139 0.86 12.19 -3.30
CA SER A 139 -0.55 12.56 -3.17
C SER A 139 -1.29 11.91 -1.98
N GLY A 140 -0.64 11.00 -1.25
CA GLY A 140 -1.25 10.31 -0.12
C GLY A 140 -1.93 8.99 -0.48
N MET A 141 -1.52 8.35 -1.58
CA MET A 141 -2.04 7.05 -2.01
C MET A 141 -0.92 6.01 -2.18
N MET A 142 -1.25 4.75 -1.97
CA MET A 142 -0.44 3.61 -2.41
C MET A 142 -1.11 2.98 -3.63
N ASN A 143 -0.36 2.85 -4.72
CA ASN A 143 -0.80 2.11 -5.91
C ASN A 143 -0.17 0.72 -5.89
N VAL A 144 -0.98 -0.31 -6.03
CA VAL A 144 -0.56 -1.72 -6.07
C VAL A 144 -0.86 -2.27 -7.46
N ALA A 145 0.13 -2.91 -8.09
CA ALA A 145 -0.05 -3.61 -9.35
C ALA A 145 -0.22 -5.11 -9.12
N ASN A 146 -1.29 -5.67 -9.70
CA ASN A 146 -1.59 -7.09 -9.70
C ASN A 146 -1.99 -7.53 -11.13
N GLY A 147 -0.99 -7.93 -11.91
CA GLY A 147 -1.17 -8.24 -13.32
C GLY A 147 -1.60 -7.03 -14.14
N ASN A 148 -2.72 -7.13 -14.84
CA ASN A 148 -3.27 -6.04 -15.65
C ASN A 148 -4.15 -5.07 -14.86
N ARG A 149 -4.41 -5.36 -13.59
CA ARG A 149 -5.23 -4.52 -12.71
C ARG A 149 -4.36 -3.82 -11.68
N HIS A 150 -4.71 -2.57 -11.41
CA HIS A 150 -4.10 -1.78 -10.37
C HIS A 150 -5.14 -1.37 -9.35
N SER A 151 -4.74 -1.31 -8.08
CA SER A 151 -5.59 -0.89 -6.97
C SER A 151 -4.93 0.24 -6.20
N ALA A 152 -5.69 1.29 -5.90
CA ALA A 152 -5.25 2.43 -5.12
C ALA A 152 -5.80 2.34 -3.70
N TYR A 153 -4.95 2.64 -2.71
CA TYR A 153 -5.28 2.65 -1.29
C TYR A 153 -4.89 3.97 -0.65
N SER A 154 -5.66 4.44 0.33
CA SER A 154 -5.34 5.64 1.10
C SER A 154 -4.17 5.39 2.03
N LEU A 155 -3.17 6.28 2.03
CA LEU A 155 -2.10 6.27 3.04
C LEU A 155 -2.54 6.88 4.38
N SER A 156 -3.70 7.52 4.43
CA SER A 156 -4.21 8.09 5.69
C SER A 156 -4.89 7.04 6.57
N SER A 157 -5.52 6.04 5.95
CA SER A 157 -6.40 5.09 6.63
C SER A 157 -6.16 3.62 6.23
N GLY A 158 -5.39 3.35 5.18
CA GLY A 158 -5.24 2.03 4.60
C GLY A 158 -6.46 1.54 3.80
N GLN A 159 -7.50 2.37 3.66
CA GLN A 159 -8.72 1.97 2.95
C GLN A 159 -8.50 1.87 1.43
N TRP A 160 -9.16 0.92 0.80
CA TRP A 160 -9.24 0.83 -0.66
C TRP A 160 -10.00 2.04 -1.23
N LEU A 161 -9.47 2.63 -2.29
CA LEU A 161 -10.05 3.79 -2.96
C LEU A 161 -10.73 3.39 -4.25
N PHE A 162 -10.00 2.74 -5.15
CA PHE A 162 -10.50 2.34 -6.46
C PHE A 162 -9.57 1.31 -7.12
N ASP A 163 -10.13 0.56 -8.06
CA ASP A 163 -9.36 -0.23 -9.03
C ASP A 163 -9.34 0.49 -10.38
N TYR A 164 -8.30 0.24 -11.16
CA TYR A 164 -8.17 0.73 -12.52
C TYR A 164 -7.34 -0.22 -13.40
N ASP A 165 -7.73 -0.34 -14.67
CA ASP A 165 -7.02 -1.18 -15.65
C ASP A 165 -6.17 -0.35 -16.63
N GLY A 166 -6.33 0.97 -16.62
CA GLY A 166 -5.66 1.90 -17.54
C GLY A 166 -5.04 3.09 -16.79
N THR A 167 -5.60 4.27 -17.03
CA THR A 167 -5.21 5.49 -16.31
C THR A 167 -6.35 6.00 -15.43
N PHE A 168 -6.01 6.66 -14.33
CA PHE A 168 -6.97 7.42 -13.53
C PHE A 168 -6.72 8.92 -13.68
N ALA A 169 -7.75 9.74 -13.48
CA ALA A 169 -7.63 11.19 -13.40
C ALA A 169 -7.48 11.63 -11.95
N SER A 170 -6.61 12.61 -11.72
CA SER A 170 -6.48 13.32 -10.45
C SER A 170 -6.74 14.80 -10.69
N PHE A 171 -7.59 15.42 -9.87
CA PHE A 171 -7.95 16.83 -9.99
C PHE A 171 -8.29 17.43 -8.64
N ALA A 172 -8.27 18.76 -8.52
CA ALA A 172 -8.62 19.47 -7.30
C ALA A 172 -10.01 20.10 -7.38
N ILE A 173 -10.78 19.99 -6.31
CA ILE A 173 -12.03 20.73 -6.10
C ILE A 173 -11.77 21.98 -5.24
N GLU A 174 -12.72 22.91 -5.22
CA GLU A 174 -12.68 24.09 -4.35
C GLU A 174 -12.23 23.71 -2.92
N GLY A 175 -11.24 24.46 -2.40
CA GLY A 175 -10.57 24.12 -1.13
C GLY A 175 -9.42 23.12 -1.25
N GLU A 176 -8.81 22.97 -2.43
CA GLU A 176 -7.65 22.08 -2.72
C GLU A 176 -7.88 20.59 -2.42
N GLN A 177 -9.15 20.18 -2.29
CA GLN A 177 -9.46 18.79 -2.02
C GLN A 177 -9.22 17.96 -3.28
N ARG A 178 -8.17 17.14 -3.27
CA ARG A 178 -7.84 16.24 -4.38
C ARG A 178 -8.94 15.19 -4.56
N ARG A 179 -9.22 14.83 -5.80
CA ARG A 179 -10.20 13.83 -6.19
C ARG A 179 -9.63 12.96 -7.28
N TYR A 180 -10.07 11.71 -7.26
CA TYR A 180 -9.61 10.66 -8.13
C TYR A 180 -10.80 10.05 -8.83
N LEU A 181 -10.61 9.77 -10.11
CA LEU A 181 -11.59 9.14 -10.95
C LEU A 181 -10.91 8.04 -11.76
N ALA A 182 -11.40 6.83 -11.61
CA ALA A 182 -10.82 5.65 -12.21
C ALA A 182 -11.90 4.78 -12.85
N ALA A 183 -11.51 4.01 -13.86
CA ALA A 183 -12.36 2.99 -14.46
C ALA A 183 -11.61 1.64 -14.49
N ALA A 184 -12.30 0.60 -14.06
CA ALA A 184 -11.85 -0.78 -14.15
C ALA A 184 -12.89 -1.61 -14.90
N ALA A 185 -12.44 -2.66 -15.61
CA ALA A 185 -13.34 -3.59 -16.26
C ALA A 185 -14.21 -4.27 -15.19
N ALA A 186 -15.49 -4.46 -15.53
CA ALA A 186 -16.38 -5.24 -14.67
C ALA A 186 -15.88 -6.69 -14.54
N ASP A 187 -15.91 -7.23 -13.33
CA ASP A 187 -15.54 -8.62 -13.08
C ASP A 187 -16.51 -9.60 -13.74
N ASP A 188 -16.05 -10.81 -14.01
CA ASP A 188 -16.87 -11.86 -14.62
C ASP A 188 -18.02 -12.32 -13.72
N GLU A 189 -17.89 -12.12 -12.41
CA GLU A 189 -18.94 -12.38 -11.41
C GLU A 189 -20.07 -11.35 -11.43
N MET A 190 -19.87 -10.19 -12.07
CA MET A 190 -20.89 -9.14 -12.17
C MET A 190 -22.02 -9.53 -13.12
N PRO A 191 -23.22 -8.91 -12.99
CA PRO A 191 -24.36 -9.22 -13.85
C PRO A 191 -24.02 -9.16 -15.36
N PRO A 192 -24.64 -10.02 -16.18
CA PRO A 192 -24.45 -10.00 -17.62
C PRO A 192 -24.82 -8.61 -18.18
N GLY A 193 -23.97 -8.07 -19.05
CA GLY A 193 -24.10 -6.71 -19.56
C GLY A 193 -23.24 -5.67 -18.83
N SER A 194 -22.58 -6.03 -17.72
CA SER A 194 -21.64 -5.13 -17.02
C SER A 194 -20.39 -4.88 -17.86
N VAL A 195 -20.02 -3.60 -18.05
CA VAL A 195 -18.89 -3.19 -18.88
C VAL A 195 -17.73 -2.74 -18.01
N ALA A 196 -17.96 -1.73 -17.16
CA ALA A 196 -16.93 -1.10 -16.36
C ALA A 196 -17.49 -0.63 -15.02
N VAL A 197 -16.65 -0.62 -13.99
CA VAL A 197 -16.91 0.05 -12.73
C VAL A 197 -16.08 1.33 -12.68
N VAL A 198 -16.77 2.46 -12.59
CA VAL A 198 -16.16 3.78 -12.44
C VAL A 198 -16.18 4.12 -10.97
N SER A 199 -15.01 4.42 -10.41
CA SER A 199 -14.87 4.76 -8.99
C SER A 199 -14.45 6.21 -8.87
N TYR A 200 -15.17 6.94 -8.03
CA TYR A 200 -14.89 8.32 -7.66
C TYR A 200 -14.52 8.36 -6.18
N ALA A 201 -13.32 8.83 -5.88
CA ALA A 201 -12.73 8.78 -4.55
C ALA A 201 -12.03 10.09 -4.20
N GLY A 202 -11.90 10.34 -2.89
CA GLY A 202 -10.98 11.34 -2.35
C GLY A 202 -9.82 10.66 -1.62
N PRO A 203 -8.85 11.44 -1.10
CA PRO A 203 -7.73 10.92 -0.33
C PRO A 203 -8.14 10.07 0.88
N GLN A 204 -9.33 10.30 1.43
CA GLN A 204 -9.82 9.63 2.63
C GLN A 204 -10.49 8.29 2.36
N GLY A 205 -11.04 8.11 1.16
CA GLY A 205 -11.94 7.02 0.90
C GLY A 205 -12.70 7.16 -0.41
N LEU A 206 -13.39 6.08 -0.75
CA LEU A 206 -14.34 6.03 -1.84
C LEU A 206 -15.54 6.94 -1.55
N ILE A 207 -15.92 7.78 -2.53
CA ILE A 207 -17.11 8.64 -2.45
C ILE A 207 -18.29 7.97 -3.15
N THR A 208 -18.09 7.47 -4.37
CA THR A 208 -19.16 6.85 -5.17
C THR A 208 -18.59 5.87 -6.17
N ARG A 209 -19.33 4.79 -6.45
CA ARG A 209 -19.06 3.88 -7.57
C ARG A 209 -20.24 3.87 -8.50
N LEU A 210 -19.94 3.80 -9.79
CA LEU A 210 -20.91 3.72 -10.87
C LEU A 210 -20.64 2.46 -11.68
N LEU A 211 -21.70 1.77 -12.08
CA LEU A 211 -21.65 0.64 -12.99
C LEU A 211 -22.09 1.12 -14.38
N VAL A 212 -21.20 0.94 -15.35
CA VAL A 212 -21.53 1.09 -16.77
C VAL A 212 -22.01 -0.25 -17.28
N THR A 213 -23.19 -0.28 -17.88
CA THR A 213 -23.81 -1.49 -18.42
C THR A 213 -24.22 -1.28 -19.87
N SER A 214 -24.38 -2.39 -20.61
CA SER A 214 -25.03 -2.41 -21.92
C SER A 214 -26.11 -3.49 -21.92
N PRO A 215 -27.30 -3.23 -22.49
CA PRO A 215 -28.36 -4.22 -22.59
C PRO A 215 -28.01 -5.39 -23.52
N ASP A 216 -27.06 -5.18 -24.46
CA ASP A 216 -26.52 -6.25 -25.29
C ASP A 216 -25.27 -6.84 -24.64
N THR A 217 -25.35 -8.11 -24.23
CA THR A 217 -24.27 -8.83 -23.55
C THR A 217 -23.04 -9.04 -24.43
N THR A 218 -23.21 -9.18 -25.75
CA THR A 218 -22.10 -9.37 -26.69
C THR A 218 -21.33 -8.06 -26.82
N ARG A 219 -22.06 -6.95 -27.00
CA ARG A 219 -21.48 -5.61 -26.98
C ARG A 219 -20.81 -5.30 -25.65
N ALA A 220 -21.42 -5.69 -24.53
CA ALA A 220 -20.85 -5.47 -23.20
C ALA A 220 -19.48 -6.16 -23.04
N ARG A 221 -19.36 -7.42 -23.49
CA ARG A 221 -18.09 -8.18 -23.49
C ARG A 221 -17.02 -7.49 -24.33
N LEU A 222 -17.37 -7.03 -25.53
CA LEU A 222 -16.45 -6.32 -26.41
C LEU A 222 -15.99 -4.98 -25.81
N LEU A 223 -16.89 -4.25 -25.14
CA LEU A 223 -16.51 -2.99 -24.51
C LEU A 223 -15.67 -3.20 -23.24
N ARG A 224 -15.91 -4.28 -22.50
CA ARG A 224 -15.15 -4.65 -21.29
C ARG A 224 -13.67 -4.81 -21.59
N THR A 225 -13.31 -5.43 -22.73
CA THR A 225 -11.90 -5.60 -23.13
C THR A 225 -11.19 -4.29 -23.47
N SER A 226 -11.96 -3.22 -23.72
CA SER A 226 -11.44 -1.91 -24.09
C SER A 226 -11.40 -0.91 -22.92
N VAL A 227 -11.69 -1.36 -21.69
CA VAL A 227 -11.76 -0.47 -20.52
C VAL A 227 -10.41 0.11 -20.14
N SER A 228 -9.31 -0.63 -20.36
CA SER A 228 -7.95 -0.12 -20.15
C SER A 228 -7.59 1.08 -21.05
N LEU A 229 -8.35 1.30 -22.14
CA LEU A 229 -8.18 2.44 -23.04
C LEU A 229 -8.93 3.70 -22.56
N ILE A 230 -9.79 3.57 -21.54
CA ILE A 230 -10.53 4.71 -21.00
C ILE A 230 -9.57 5.67 -20.32
N ARG A 231 -9.63 6.93 -20.73
CA ARG A 231 -8.92 8.03 -20.10
C ARG A 231 -9.94 8.97 -19.48
N PRO A 232 -10.16 8.87 -18.15
CA PRO A 232 -11.04 9.80 -17.47
C PRO A 232 -10.47 11.22 -17.58
N THR A 233 -11.32 12.20 -17.84
CA THR A 233 -10.94 13.62 -17.86
C THR A 233 -11.99 14.46 -17.14
N VAL A 234 -11.58 15.64 -16.71
CA VAL A 234 -12.46 16.59 -16.02
C VAL A 234 -12.49 17.86 -16.84
N ARG A 235 -13.70 18.29 -17.18
CA ARG A 235 -13.96 19.50 -17.94
C ARG A 235 -14.61 20.53 -17.02
N VAL A 236 -14.10 21.74 -17.05
CA VAL A 236 -14.69 22.89 -16.36
C VAL A 236 -15.45 23.70 -17.41
N ASP A 237 -16.74 23.87 -17.18
CA ASP A 237 -17.63 24.70 -17.99
C ASP A 237 -17.35 26.18 -17.69
N PRO A 238 -17.31 27.08 -18.71
CA PRO A 238 -17.29 28.52 -18.50
C PRO A 238 -18.35 29.05 -17.52
N ALA A 239 -19.50 28.36 -17.40
CA ALA A 239 -20.56 28.70 -16.43
C ALA A 239 -20.27 28.25 -14.98
N GLY A 240 -19.08 27.67 -14.70
CA GLY A 240 -18.67 27.20 -13.37
C GLY A 240 -19.05 25.76 -13.04
N GLY A 241 -19.79 25.08 -13.92
CA GLY A 241 -20.10 23.66 -13.79
C GLY A 241 -18.88 22.77 -14.04
N ARG A 242 -18.82 21.60 -13.42
CA ARG A 242 -17.77 20.60 -13.68
C ARG A 242 -18.39 19.33 -14.21
N TRP A 243 -17.72 18.74 -15.19
CA TRP A 243 -18.14 17.51 -15.83
C TRP A 243 -17.00 16.52 -15.81
N VAL A 244 -17.35 15.28 -15.51
CA VAL A 244 -16.48 14.12 -15.64
C VAL A 244 -16.77 13.47 -16.98
N ASP A 245 -15.75 13.38 -17.82
CA ASP A 245 -15.85 12.76 -19.13
C ASP A 245 -15.09 11.42 -19.12
N LEU A 246 -15.78 10.36 -19.52
CA LEU A 246 -15.24 9.01 -19.68
C LEU A 246 -15.30 8.66 -21.16
N ALA A 247 -14.18 8.85 -21.86
CA ALA A 247 -14.08 8.50 -23.26
C ALA A 247 -14.04 6.97 -23.43
N MET A 248 -15.15 6.38 -23.87
CA MET A 248 -15.24 4.96 -24.20
C MET A 248 -15.31 4.76 -25.72
N PRO A 249 -14.97 3.56 -26.25
CA PRO A 249 -15.10 3.27 -27.67
C PRO A 249 -16.54 3.42 -28.21
N ALA A 250 -17.55 3.24 -27.35
CA ALA A 250 -18.97 3.41 -27.70
C ALA A 250 -19.46 4.87 -27.66
N GLY A 251 -18.60 5.82 -27.30
CA GLY A 251 -18.93 7.23 -27.08
C GLY A 251 -18.50 7.71 -25.69
N THR A 252 -18.56 9.02 -25.46
CA THR A 252 -18.18 9.62 -24.18
C THR A 252 -19.37 9.59 -23.22
N ILE A 253 -19.20 8.98 -22.05
CA ILE A 253 -20.13 9.17 -20.93
C ILE A 253 -19.73 10.47 -20.23
N ARG A 254 -20.68 11.39 -20.06
CA ARG A 254 -20.44 12.64 -19.33
C ARG A 254 -21.31 12.69 -18.10
N VAL A 255 -20.69 12.91 -16.95
CA VAL A 255 -21.40 12.98 -15.66
C VAL A 255 -21.14 14.34 -15.03
N PRO A 256 -22.18 15.17 -14.84
CA PRO A 256 -22.00 16.45 -14.16
C PRO A 256 -21.70 16.23 -12.69
N MET A 257 -20.95 17.15 -12.09
CA MET A 257 -20.68 17.17 -10.66
C MET A 257 -21.71 18.05 -9.96
N LEU A 258 -22.26 17.56 -8.85
CA LEU A 258 -23.11 18.32 -7.94
C LEU A 258 -22.36 18.50 -6.62
N GLY A 259 -21.71 19.66 -6.48
CA GLY A 259 -20.78 19.93 -5.38
C GLY A 259 -19.61 18.95 -5.41
N ASP A 260 -19.56 18.07 -4.41
CA ASP A 260 -18.50 17.07 -4.23
C ASP A 260 -18.90 15.65 -4.66
N THR A 261 -20.01 15.51 -5.37
CA THR A 261 -20.55 14.20 -5.79
C THR A 261 -20.89 14.18 -7.28
N LEU A 262 -21.09 12.99 -7.84
CA LEU A 262 -21.48 12.80 -9.24
C LEU A 262 -23.01 12.76 -9.35
N ASP A 263 -23.58 13.60 -10.23
CA ASP A 263 -25.02 13.59 -10.51
C ASP A 263 -25.35 12.66 -11.67
N ILE A 264 -25.67 11.41 -11.32
CA ILE A 264 -26.03 10.35 -12.26
C ILE A 264 -27.32 10.70 -13.03
N ARG A 265 -28.24 11.46 -12.43
CA ARG A 265 -29.56 11.75 -13.03
C ARG A 265 -29.46 12.67 -14.23
N ARG A 266 -28.39 13.47 -14.28
CA ARG A 266 -28.09 14.40 -15.37
C ARG A 266 -26.94 13.91 -16.26
N ALA A 267 -26.56 12.64 -16.13
CA ALA A 267 -25.50 12.08 -16.95
C ALA A 267 -25.93 11.93 -18.42
N GLU A 268 -25.05 12.33 -19.34
CA GLU A 268 -25.16 12.04 -20.76
C GLU A 268 -24.50 10.69 -21.03
N VAL A 269 -25.30 9.68 -21.40
CA VAL A 269 -24.82 8.33 -21.67
C VAL A 269 -25.06 8.00 -23.15
N PRO A 270 -24.05 7.49 -23.89
CA PRO A 270 -24.22 7.09 -25.28
C PRO A 270 -25.30 6.03 -25.48
N VAL A 271 -25.92 6.02 -26.66
CA VAL A 271 -26.99 5.07 -26.99
C VAL A 271 -26.52 3.62 -26.86
N GLY A 272 -27.30 2.83 -26.13
CA GLY A 272 -26.99 1.43 -25.84
C GLY A 272 -26.03 1.22 -24.68
N LEU A 273 -25.76 2.26 -23.88
CA LEU A 273 -25.17 2.16 -22.56
C LEU A 273 -26.14 2.68 -21.50
N ALA A 274 -25.99 2.20 -20.28
CA ALA A 274 -26.67 2.73 -19.11
C ALA A 274 -25.68 2.88 -17.95
N LEU A 275 -25.94 3.88 -17.10
CA LEU A 275 -25.14 4.20 -15.94
C LEU A 275 -26.02 4.07 -14.69
N ALA A 276 -25.56 3.30 -13.71
CA ALA A 276 -26.26 3.12 -12.44
C ALA A 276 -25.29 3.29 -11.27
N GLU A 277 -25.80 3.67 -10.11
CA GLU A 277 -25.01 3.66 -8.88
C GLU A 277 -24.67 2.21 -8.51
N PHE A 278 -23.38 1.91 -8.31
CA PHE A 278 -22.94 0.60 -7.90
C PHE A 278 -22.91 0.51 -6.38
N LYS A 279 -23.98 -0.04 -5.82
CA LYS A 279 -24.01 -0.46 -4.41
C LYS A 279 -23.48 -1.89 -4.38
N SER A 280 -22.45 -2.11 -3.57
CA SER A 280 -21.71 -3.37 -3.44
C SER A 280 -22.60 -4.59 -3.65
N TRP A 281 -22.27 -5.41 -4.64
CA TRP A 281 -22.85 -6.73 -4.79
C TRP A 281 -22.38 -7.59 -3.61
N LYS A 282 -23.32 -8.18 -2.87
CA LYS A 282 -23.04 -9.11 -1.76
C LYS A 282 -22.66 -10.48 -2.30
#